data_AF-A0A2A5GUT1-F1
#
_entry.id   AF-A0A2A5GUT1-F1
#
_cell.length_a   1.000
_cell.length_b   1.000
_cell.length_c   1.000
_cell.angle_alpha   90.00
_cell.angle_beta   90.00
_cell.angle_gamma   90.00
#
_symmetry.space_group_name_H-M   'P 1'
#
loop_
_entity.id
_entity.type
_entity.pdbx_description
1 polymer ?
#
loop_
_entity_poly.entity_id
_entity_poly.type
_entity_poly.pdbx_seq_one_letter_code
_entity_poly.pdbx_strand_id
1 'polypeptide(L)'
;MYSCDVFFEELQKINDNICVLTLSVEFNLDNNRIYSYKAFRRKIKLRKLFLEQRGLCYCCAKQMKAVTKRQKHDSVTFEHIICKKDGGTLDSSNIVLNCNSCNNQRKTENFFTFLSKKRKRVFGNVILLEEIYKFLNKPKIRNYFLIKP
;
A
#
# COMPACT_ATOMS: atom_id res chain seq x y z
N MET A 1 20.68 22.78 -9.71
CA MET A 1 19.58 21.83 -10.00
C MET A 1 19.90 20.55 -9.25
N TYR A 2 19.34 20.37 -8.05
CA TYR A 2 19.60 19.18 -7.24
C TYR A 2 18.72 18.02 -7.71
N SER A 3 19.32 16.87 -7.97
CA SER A 3 18.60 15.63 -8.30
C SER A 3 17.72 15.25 -7.12
N CYS A 4 16.49 14.80 -7.42
CA CYS A 4 15.48 14.42 -6.44
C CYS A 4 15.91 13.21 -5.57
N ASP A 5 17.01 12.55 -5.94
CA ASP A 5 17.47 11.31 -5.31
C ASP A 5 18.24 11.58 -4.01
N VAL A 6 18.90 12.74 -3.88
CA VAL A 6 19.69 13.09 -2.69
C VAL A 6 18.80 13.48 -1.50
N PHE A 7 17.60 14.01 -1.77
CA PHE A 7 16.67 14.45 -0.71
C PHE A 7 16.00 13.28 0.03
N PHE A 8 15.90 12.11 -0.61
CA PHE A 8 15.26 10.93 -0.02
C PHE A 8 16.15 10.19 0.99
N GLU A 9 17.47 10.17 0.78
CA GLU A 9 18.39 9.51 1.71
C GLU A 9 18.54 10.28 3.04
N GLU A 10 18.47 11.61 3.01
CA GLU A 10 18.50 12.40 4.25
C GLU A 10 17.19 12.26 5.05
N LEU A 11 16.04 12.19 4.38
CA LEU A 11 14.73 11.99 5.04
C LEU A 11 14.61 10.59 5.69
N GLN A 12 15.35 9.59 5.21
CA GLN A 12 15.36 8.25 5.80
C GLN A 12 16.15 8.17 7.13
N LYS A 13 17.06 9.12 7.39
CA LYS A 13 17.84 9.19 8.63
C LYS A 13 17.12 9.95 9.76
N ILE A 14 16.05 10.67 9.43
CA ILE A 14 15.30 11.47 10.39
C ILE A 14 14.27 10.55 11.08
N ASN A 15 14.70 10.08 12.25
CA ASN A 15 13.95 9.35 13.26
C ASN A 15 12.51 9.90 13.42
N ASP A 16 11.55 9.02 13.72
CA ASP A 16 10.09 9.28 13.73
C ASP A 16 9.63 10.48 14.60
N ASN A 17 10.52 11.08 15.39
CA ASN A 17 10.29 12.21 16.30
C ASN A 17 10.75 13.60 15.79
N ILE A 18 11.60 13.69 14.77
CA ILE A 18 12.13 15.01 14.31
C ILE A 18 11.24 15.65 13.22
N CYS A 19 10.30 14.89 12.66
CA CYS A 19 9.38 15.38 11.63
C CYS A 19 8.31 16.35 12.16
N VAL A 20 8.40 16.85 13.40
CA VAL A 20 7.41 17.78 13.99
C VAL A 20 7.86 19.23 13.95
N LEU A 21 9.17 19.52 13.84
CA LEU A 21 9.68 20.89 14.08
C LEU A 21 10.09 21.69 12.84
N THR A 22 9.96 21.15 11.63
CA THR A 22 10.23 21.88 10.37
C THR A 22 9.08 21.78 9.35
N LEU A 23 7.87 21.43 9.78
CA LEU A 23 6.70 21.28 8.90
C LEU A 23 5.79 22.52 8.84
N SER A 24 6.33 23.73 9.04
CA SER A 24 5.68 24.97 8.63
C SER A 24 5.94 25.31 7.15
N VAL A 25 6.71 24.47 6.46
CA VAL A 25 7.10 24.71 5.07
C VAL A 25 6.05 24.11 4.15
N GLU A 26 5.41 24.95 3.34
CA GLU A 26 4.43 24.58 2.34
C GLU A 26 5.02 23.53 1.38
N PHE A 27 4.58 22.26 1.48
CA PHE A 27 5.13 21.17 0.68
C PHE A 27 4.61 21.21 -0.76
N ASN A 28 5.37 21.92 -1.59
CA ASN A 28 5.14 22.16 -3.00
C ASN A 28 5.70 21.00 -3.86
N LEU A 29 4.90 19.95 -4.07
CA LEU A 29 5.34 18.78 -4.85
C LEU A 29 4.77 18.68 -6.27
N ASP A 30 3.80 19.53 -6.66
CA ASP A 30 3.33 19.69 -8.05
C ASP A 30 2.40 20.94 -8.09
N ASN A 31 2.74 21.96 -8.89
CA ASN A 31 1.86 23.10 -9.24
C ASN A 31 1.19 23.88 -8.07
N ASN A 32 1.94 24.39 -7.09
CA ASN A 32 1.41 25.31 -6.05
C ASN A 32 0.21 24.77 -5.24
N ARG A 33 0.01 23.44 -5.19
CA ARG A 33 -1.05 22.84 -4.39
C ARG A 33 -0.58 22.58 -2.97
N ILE A 34 -1.12 23.34 -2.04
CA ILE A 34 -1.00 23.08 -0.61
C ILE A 34 -1.81 21.81 -0.28
N TYR A 35 -1.11 20.78 0.16
CA TYR A 35 -1.74 19.55 0.66
C TYR A 35 -1.83 19.61 2.19
N SER A 36 -2.93 19.14 2.75
CA SER A 36 -2.94 18.80 4.17
C SER A 36 -1.88 17.73 4.45
N TYR A 37 -1.28 17.76 5.64
CA TYR A 37 -0.28 16.78 6.06
C TYR A 37 -0.74 15.33 5.84
N LYS A 38 -2.02 15.05 6.10
CA LYS A 38 -2.64 13.74 5.87
C LYS A 38 -2.67 13.37 4.38
N ALA A 39 -3.01 14.31 3.50
CA ALA A 39 -2.99 14.10 2.05
C ALA A 39 -1.57 13.89 1.52
N PHE A 40 -0.61 14.67 2.03
CA PHE A 40 0.82 14.53 1.70
C PHE A 40 1.37 13.16 2.10
N ARG A 41 1.18 12.75 3.37
CA ARG A 41 1.59 11.41 3.83
C ARG A 41 0.94 10.29 3.03
N ARG A 42 -0.33 10.46 2.63
CA ARG A 42 -1.02 9.50 1.76
C ARG A 42 -0.38 9.43 0.37
N LYS A 43 0.00 10.56 -0.23
CA LYS A 43 0.69 10.63 -1.54
C LYS A 43 2.06 9.94 -1.50
N ILE A 44 2.86 10.21 -0.47
CA ILE A 44 4.15 9.53 -0.25
C ILE A 44 3.96 8.02 -0.09
N LYS A 45 3.03 7.60 0.77
CA LYS A 45 2.74 6.18 0.99
C LYS A 45 2.30 5.48 -0.29
N LEU A 46 1.45 6.13 -1.09
CA LEU A 46 1.03 5.61 -2.40
C LEU A 46 2.22 5.40 -3.32
N ARG A 47 3.08 6.41 -3.47
CA ARG A 47 4.25 6.36 -4.35
C ARG A 47 5.22 5.26 -3.93
N LYS A 48 5.51 5.16 -2.61
CA LYS A 48 6.38 4.12 -2.06
C LYS A 48 5.87 2.71 -2.38
N LEU A 49 4.61 2.41 -2.03
CA LEU A 49 4.03 1.09 -2.30
C LEU A 49 3.90 0.81 -3.81
N PHE A 50 3.63 1.83 -4.63
CA PHE A 50 3.53 1.65 -6.08
C PHE A 50 4.88 1.25 -6.68
N LEU A 51 5.98 1.84 -6.21
CA LEU A 51 7.33 1.46 -6.62
C LEU A 51 7.71 0.06 -6.10
N GLU A 52 7.46 -0.22 -4.82
CA GLU A 52 7.72 -1.54 -4.21
C GLU A 52 6.97 -2.67 -4.93
N GLN A 53 5.74 -2.41 -5.38
CA GLN A 53 4.92 -3.36 -6.14
C GLN A 53 5.14 -3.28 -7.67
N ARG A 54 6.10 -2.47 -8.15
CA ARG A 54 6.40 -2.27 -9.58
C ARG A 54 5.17 -1.85 -10.40
N GLY A 55 4.24 -1.13 -9.78
CA GLY A 55 2.98 -0.71 -10.37
C GLY A 55 1.97 -1.84 -10.61
N LEU A 56 2.19 -3.04 -10.08
CA LEU A 56 1.31 -4.19 -10.25
C LEU A 56 0.32 -4.32 -9.09
N CYS A 57 -0.90 -4.71 -9.42
CA CYS A 57 -1.92 -5.05 -8.44
C CYS A 57 -1.47 -6.25 -7.61
N TYR A 58 -1.55 -6.14 -6.28
CA TYR A 58 -1.10 -7.21 -5.39
C TYR A 58 -1.86 -8.53 -5.64
N CYS A 59 -3.18 -8.45 -5.84
CA CYS A 59 -4.00 -9.65 -6.07
C CYS A 59 -3.90 -10.26 -7.47
N CYS A 60 -4.02 -9.47 -8.54
CA CYS A 60 -4.11 -10.02 -9.91
C CYS A 60 -2.85 -9.83 -10.76
N ALA A 61 -1.81 -9.18 -10.24
CA ALA A 61 -0.55 -8.87 -10.92
C ALA A 61 -0.68 -8.08 -12.23
N LYS A 62 -1.84 -7.50 -12.53
CA LYS A 62 -2.02 -6.59 -13.68
C LYS A 62 -1.50 -5.19 -13.37
N GLN A 63 -1.06 -4.50 -14.42
CA GLN A 63 -0.61 -3.10 -14.32
C GLN A 63 -1.73 -2.21 -13.77
N MET A 64 -1.37 -1.37 -12.78
CA MET A 64 -2.23 -0.35 -12.22
C MET A 64 -1.87 1.04 -12.76
N LYS A 65 -2.84 1.96 -12.70
CA LYS A 65 -2.63 3.39 -12.98
C LYS A 65 -2.64 4.18 -11.68
N ALA A 66 -1.52 4.87 -11.41
CA ALA A 66 -1.32 5.65 -10.19
C ALA A 66 -2.26 6.87 -10.08
N VAL A 67 -2.71 7.40 -11.23
CA VAL A 67 -3.52 8.63 -11.28
C VAL A 67 -4.58 8.49 -12.34
N THR A 68 -5.84 8.54 -11.94
CA THR A 68 -6.96 8.72 -12.87
C THR A 68 -7.97 9.68 -12.23
N LYS A 69 -8.33 10.75 -12.95
CA LYS A 69 -9.38 11.71 -12.53
C LYS A 69 -10.74 11.04 -12.28
N ARG A 70 -10.95 9.83 -12.84
CA ARG A 70 -12.11 8.96 -12.65
C ARG A 70 -11.63 7.61 -12.13
N GLN A 71 -12.33 7.00 -11.18
CA GLN A 71 -11.97 5.66 -10.69
C GLN A 71 -12.28 4.60 -11.75
N LYS A 72 -11.28 4.30 -12.59
CA LYS A 72 -11.31 3.22 -13.58
C LYS A 72 -11.02 1.88 -12.90
N HIS A 73 -11.23 0.78 -13.62
CA HIS A 73 -11.03 -0.58 -13.11
C HIS A 73 -9.56 -0.89 -12.75
N ASP A 74 -8.62 -0.21 -13.42
CA ASP A 74 -7.16 -0.32 -13.25
C ASP A 74 -6.58 0.76 -12.31
N SER A 75 -7.42 1.64 -11.77
CA SER A 75 -6.99 2.67 -10.82
C SER A 75 -6.46 2.05 -9.54
N VAL A 76 -5.39 2.63 -9.03
CA VAL A 76 -4.78 2.20 -7.76
C VAL A 76 -5.68 2.53 -6.56
N THR A 77 -5.81 1.57 -5.65
CA THR A 77 -6.53 1.70 -4.38
C THR A 77 -5.69 1.12 -3.25
N PHE A 78 -5.79 1.71 -2.07
CA PHE A 78 -5.22 1.11 -0.86
C PHE A 78 -6.17 0.02 -0.36
N GLU A 79 -5.64 -1.17 -0.14
CA GLU A 79 -6.36 -2.31 0.39
C GLU A 79 -5.78 -2.70 1.75
N HIS A 80 -6.66 -3.06 2.69
CA HIS A 80 -6.22 -3.57 3.98
C HIS A 80 -6.13 -5.10 3.94
N ILE A 81 -5.04 -5.65 4.47
CA ILE A 81 -4.87 -7.09 4.64
C ILE A 81 -5.81 -7.60 5.74
N ILE A 82 -5.76 -6.96 6.91
CA ILE A 82 -6.74 -7.11 7.98
C ILE A 82 -7.76 -5.99 7.81
N CYS A 83 -9.04 -6.35 7.65
CA CYS A 83 -10.11 -5.37 7.48
C CYS A 83 -10.20 -4.40 8.66
N LYS A 84 -10.64 -3.16 8.41
CA LYS A 84 -10.83 -2.15 9.47
C LYS A 84 -11.79 -2.62 10.58
N LYS A 85 -12.86 -3.33 10.22
CA LYS A 85 -13.82 -3.92 11.17
C LYS A 85 -13.18 -4.94 12.13
N ASP A 86 -12.06 -5.51 11.72
CA ASP A 86 -11.31 -6.55 12.44
C ASP A 86 -10.09 -5.97 13.18
N GLY A 87 -10.02 -4.65 13.36
CA GLY A 87 -8.89 -3.96 14.01
C GLY A 87 -7.74 -3.60 13.06
N GLY A 88 -7.93 -3.75 11.75
CA GLY A 88 -6.96 -3.36 10.75
C GLY A 88 -6.68 -1.85 10.73
N THR A 89 -5.42 -1.48 10.92
CA THR A 89 -4.96 -0.08 10.87
C THR A 89 -4.45 0.30 9.49
N LEU A 90 -4.22 1.60 9.28
CA LEU A 90 -3.61 2.13 8.05
C LEU A 90 -2.06 2.03 8.03
N ASP A 91 -1.49 1.15 8.85
CA ASP A 91 -0.03 0.97 8.92
C ASP A 91 0.49 0.35 7.63
N SER A 92 1.73 0.68 7.24
CA SER A 92 2.38 0.13 6.04
C SER A 92 2.46 -1.39 6.06
N SER A 93 2.46 -2.02 7.24
CA SER A 93 2.43 -3.48 7.36
C SER A 93 1.09 -4.09 6.96
N ASN A 94 -0.03 -3.37 7.12
CA ASN A 94 -1.39 -3.84 6.91
C ASN A 94 -2.02 -3.35 5.59
N ILE A 95 -1.26 -2.60 4.77
CA ILE A 95 -1.75 -2.04 3.52
C ILE A 95 -0.96 -2.59 2.34
N VAL A 96 -1.66 -2.88 1.26
CA VAL A 96 -1.10 -3.08 -0.09
C VAL A 96 -1.86 -2.22 -1.10
N LEU A 97 -1.38 -2.20 -2.34
CA LEU A 97 -2.09 -1.59 -3.47
C LEU A 97 -2.78 -2.64 -4.34
N ASN A 98 -4.06 -2.43 -4.57
CA ASN A 98 -4.86 -3.22 -5.51
C ASN A 98 -5.44 -2.33 -6.61
N CYS A 99 -5.73 -2.93 -7.77
CA CYS A 99 -6.58 -2.26 -8.74
C CYS A 99 -8.01 -2.18 -8.19
N ASN A 100 -8.73 -1.12 -8.58
CA ASN A 100 -10.10 -0.87 -8.17
C ASN A 100 -11.02 -2.08 -8.45
N SER A 101 -10.80 -2.79 -9.56
CA SER A 101 -11.54 -4.02 -9.87
C SER A 101 -11.35 -5.11 -8.81
N CYS A 102 -10.12 -5.35 -8.33
CA CYS A 102 -9.88 -6.34 -7.27
C CYS A 102 -10.45 -5.88 -5.93
N ASN A 103 -10.27 -4.60 -5.59
CA ASN A 103 -10.81 -4.00 -4.38
C ASN A 103 -12.35 -4.16 -4.30
N ASN A 104 -13.05 -3.87 -5.41
CA ASN A 104 -14.52 -4.01 -5.46
C ASN A 104 -14.99 -5.47 -5.44
N GLN A 105 -14.20 -6.40 -5.99
CA GLN A 105 -14.54 -7.82 -6.01
C GLN A 105 -14.33 -8.50 -4.66
N ARG A 106 -13.34 -8.07 -3.87
CA ARG A 106 -13.05 -8.66 -2.55
C ARG A 106 -14.24 -8.53 -1.60
N LYS A 107 -14.94 -7.39 -1.63
CA LYS A 107 -16.07 -7.09 -0.72
C LYS A 107 -15.68 -7.37 0.74
N THR A 108 -16.32 -8.36 1.37
CA THR A 108 -16.11 -8.79 2.75
C THR A 108 -15.20 -10.01 2.89
N GLU A 109 -14.73 -10.58 1.78
CA GLU A 109 -13.88 -11.76 1.77
C GLU A 109 -12.52 -11.49 2.41
N ASN A 110 -12.01 -12.47 3.16
CA ASN A 110 -10.67 -12.40 3.74
C ASN A 110 -9.61 -12.17 2.64
N PHE A 111 -8.66 -11.29 2.91
CA PHE A 111 -7.63 -10.90 1.95
C PHE A 111 -6.86 -12.09 1.39
N PHE A 112 -6.44 -13.03 2.23
CA PHE A 112 -5.65 -14.19 1.78
C PHE A 112 -6.49 -15.19 0.99
N THR A 113 -7.75 -15.40 1.37
CA THR A 113 -8.68 -16.24 0.60
C THR A 113 -8.87 -15.66 -0.81
N PHE A 114 -9.12 -14.35 -0.90
CA PHE A 114 -9.29 -13.66 -2.18
C PHE A 114 -7.99 -13.68 -3.02
N LEU A 115 -6.84 -13.39 -2.39
CA LEU A 115 -5.53 -13.45 -3.01
C LEU A 115 -5.25 -14.83 -3.59
N SER A 116 -5.51 -15.89 -2.81
CA SER A 116 -5.33 -17.29 -3.23
C SER A 116 -6.13 -17.59 -4.49
N LYS A 117 -7.41 -17.20 -4.52
CA LYS A 117 -8.29 -17.40 -5.68
C LYS A 117 -7.79 -16.65 -6.92
N LYS A 118 -7.29 -15.42 -6.75
CA LYS A 118 -6.78 -14.61 -7.87
C LYS A 118 -5.47 -15.12 -8.42
N ARG A 119 -4.51 -15.42 -7.55
CA ARG A 119 -3.16 -15.85 -7.95
C ARG A 119 -3.13 -17.28 -8.46
N LYS A 120 -3.96 -18.20 -7.95
CA LYS A 120 -4.11 -19.55 -8.55
C LYS A 120 -4.49 -19.48 -10.03
N ARG A 121 -5.34 -18.53 -10.41
CA ARG A 121 -5.74 -18.32 -11.81
C ARG A 121 -4.64 -17.73 -12.69
N VAL A 122 -3.62 -17.10 -12.10
CA VAL A 122 -2.57 -16.38 -12.85
C VAL A 122 -1.23 -17.13 -12.84
N PHE A 123 -0.89 -17.82 -11.76
CA PHE A 123 0.46 -18.35 -11.51
C PHE A 123 0.52 -19.82 -11.09
N GLY A 124 -0.63 -20.52 -10.97
CA GLY A 124 -0.67 -21.87 -10.41
C GLY A 124 -0.41 -21.91 -8.88
N ASN A 125 -0.09 -23.09 -8.33
CA ASN A 125 -0.02 -23.31 -6.87
C ASN A 125 1.30 -22.85 -6.20
N VAL A 126 2.39 -22.66 -6.95
CA VAL A 126 3.75 -22.56 -6.38
C VAL A 126 4.11 -21.16 -5.87
N ILE A 127 3.56 -20.10 -6.46
CA ILE A 127 3.98 -18.71 -6.16
C ILE A 127 3.33 -18.14 -4.88
N LEU A 128 2.31 -18.80 -4.34
CA LEU A 128 1.50 -18.23 -3.25
C LEU A 128 2.18 -18.31 -1.87
N LEU A 129 2.94 -19.38 -1.62
CA LEU A 129 3.45 -19.67 -0.27
C LEU A 129 4.51 -18.67 0.19
N GLU A 130 5.41 -18.25 -0.70
CA GLU A 130 6.46 -17.27 -0.34
C GLU A 130 5.88 -15.88 -0.02
N GLU A 131 4.91 -15.42 -0.80
CA GLU A 131 4.24 -14.14 -0.57
C GLU A 131 3.42 -14.16 0.73
N ILE A 132 2.77 -15.29 1.04
CA ILE A 132 2.05 -15.48 2.30
C ILE A 132 3.03 -15.51 3.48
N TYR A 133 4.15 -16.23 3.35
CA TYR A 133 5.19 -16.31 4.39
C TYR A 133 5.75 -14.93 4.75
N LYS A 134 5.99 -14.07 3.74
CA LYS A 134 6.43 -12.68 3.97
C LYS A 134 5.46 -11.87 4.83
N PHE A 135 4.15 -12.13 4.74
CA PHE A 135 3.17 -11.47 5.60
C PHE A 135 3.02 -12.12 6.96
N LEU A 136 3.02 -13.45 7.03
CA LEU A 136 2.93 -14.19 8.30
C LEU A 136 4.17 -13.96 9.19
N ASN A 137 5.29 -13.55 8.63
CA ASN A 137 6.46 -13.13 9.42
C ASN A 137 6.32 -11.72 10.03
N LYS A 138 5.25 -10.96 9.71
CA LYS A 138 4.96 -9.68 10.37
C LYS A 138 4.14 -9.94 11.65
N PRO A 139 4.63 -9.58 12.85
CA PRO A 139 4.00 -9.98 14.14
C PRO A 139 2.52 -9.63 14.23
N LYS A 140 2.13 -8.44 13.78
CA LYS A 140 0.74 -7.96 13.80
C LYS A 140 -0.20 -8.78 12.91
N ILE A 141 0.30 -9.23 11.77
CA ILE A 141 -0.45 -10.09 10.85
C ILE A 141 -0.51 -11.49 11.41
N ARG A 142 0.64 -12.04 11.82
CA ARG A 142 0.75 -13.37 12.44
C ARG A 142 -0.26 -13.55 13.57
N ASN A 143 -0.28 -12.63 14.52
CA ASN A 143 -1.16 -12.70 15.68
C ASN A 143 -2.64 -12.65 15.27
N TYR A 144 -3.00 -11.88 14.24
CA TYR A 144 -4.37 -11.86 13.74
C TYR A 144 -4.83 -13.24 13.25
N PHE A 145 -3.98 -13.96 12.51
CA PHE A 145 -4.30 -15.29 11.97
C PHE A 145 -4.16 -16.42 12.99
N LEU A 146 -3.41 -16.23 14.08
CA LEU A 146 -3.26 -17.23 15.13
C LEU A 146 -4.33 -17.14 16.23
N ILE A 147 -4.99 -15.98 16.39
CA ILE A 147 -5.91 -15.72 17.51
C ILE A 147 -7.39 -15.86 17.09
N LYS A 148 -7.72 -15.70 15.80
CA LYS A 148 -9.09 -15.91 15.30
C LYS A 148 -9.18 -17.25 14.55
N PRO A 149 -9.89 -18.26 15.09
CA PRO A 149 -10.18 -19.51 14.37
C PRO A 149 -11.08 -19.29 13.15
#